data_AF-I3ZJ73-F1
#
_entry.id   AF-I3ZJ73-F1
#
_cell.length_a   1.000
_cell.length_b   1.000
_cell.length_c   1.000
_cell.angle_alpha   90.00
_cell.angle_beta   90.00
_cell.angle_gamma   90.00
#
_symmetry.space_group_name_H-M   'P 1'
#
loop_
_entity.id
_entity.type
_entity.pdbx_description
1 polymer ?
#
loop_
_entity_poly.entity_id
_entity_poly.type
_entity_poly.pdbx_seq_one_letter_code
_entity_poly.pdbx_strand_id
1 'polypeptide(L)'
;MNLILLLLVLPVFCAAIALHIAAKDHAKASRRAFFALKSSLNRHRPYLRFAAILILLPMFRQANAQEVIHARAGQVVAANTAAKTLTLKVADGSTVVFHDVATPEPAMSFDKDLRDKTTAAAAFHDVGAYVVVFYFGFGEPTAVAVESMGATPPKRTAGSVTSFDRHQHLLTLNTESMGSQKVVVSDDTILDTPEGVVKASNFHPGKGQHLRCFAKPDSQNALFVAIN
;
A
#
# COMPACT_ATOMS: atom_id res chain seq x y z
N MET A 1 -81.42 -52.83 -21.25
CA MET A 1 -80.21 -52.80 -22.13
C MET A 1 -79.77 -51.34 -22.29
N ASN A 2 -78.67 -51.00 -21.61
CA ASN A 2 -77.78 -49.83 -21.71
C ASN A 2 -78.19 -48.57 -22.52
N LEU A 3 -78.98 -47.67 -21.91
CA LEU A 3 -79.05 -46.25 -22.31
C LEU A 3 -78.36 -45.32 -21.29
N ILE A 4 -78.33 -45.71 -20.01
CA ILE A 4 -77.75 -44.92 -18.92
C ILE A 4 -76.21 -44.87 -18.99
N LEU A 5 -75.56 -45.91 -19.53
CA LEU A 5 -74.09 -45.92 -19.68
C LEU A 5 -73.61 -45.01 -20.82
N LEU A 6 -74.44 -44.70 -21.82
CA LEU A 6 -74.05 -43.84 -22.94
C LEU A 6 -74.06 -42.35 -22.56
N LEU A 7 -74.96 -41.93 -21.67
CA LEU A 7 -75.08 -40.54 -21.20
C LEU A 7 -73.98 -40.12 -20.22
N LEU A 8 -73.32 -41.08 -19.56
CA LEU A 8 -72.23 -40.79 -18.61
C LEU A 8 -70.85 -40.63 -19.28
N VAL A 9 -70.64 -41.20 -20.48
CA VAL A 9 -69.32 -41.20 -21.14
C VAL A 9 -69.15 -40.05 -22.14
N LEU A 10 -70.24 -39.55 -22.73
CA LEU A 10 -70.21 -38.46 -23.71
C LEU A 10 -69.56 -37.14 -23.20
N PRO A 11 -69.86 -36.62 -21.99
CA PRO A 11 -69.29 -35.35 -21.55
C PRO A 11 -67.79 -35.45 -21.25
N VAL A 12 -67.30 -36.63 -20.85
CA VAL A 12 -65.87 -36.86 -20.59
C VAL A 12 -65.07 -36.85 -21.89
N PHE A 13 -65.62 -37.42 -22.96
CA PHE A 13 -64.97 -37.40 -24.28
C PHE A 13 -64.92 -35.99 -24.89
N CYS A 14 -65.98 -35.20 -24.74
CA CYS A 14 -65.99 -33.80 -25.19
C CYS A 14 -64.97 -32.93 -24.43
N ALA A 15 -64.84 -33.12 -23.12
CA ALA A 15 -63.86 -32.39 -22.31
C ALA A 15 -62.41 -32.75 -22.67
N ALA A 16 -62.12 -34.03 -22.95
CA ALA A 16 -60.79 -34.46 -23.35
C ALA A 16 -60.37 -33.90 -24.73
N ILE A 17 -61.30 -33.83 -25.69
CA ILE A 17 -61.03 -33.26 -27.02
C ILE A 17 -60.79 -31.74 -26.92
N ALA A 18 -61.60 -31.02 -26.13
CA ALA A 18 -61.41 -29.58 -25.92
C ALA A 18 -60.06 -29.25 -25.27
N LEU A 19 -59.64 -30.04 -24.28
CA LEU A 19 -58.34 -29.87 -23.61
C LEU A 19 -57.17 -30.16 -24.56
N HIS A 20 -57.31 -31.15 -25.44
CA HIS A 20 -56.26 -31.48 -26.41
C HIS A 20 -56.10 -30.41 -27.51
N ILE A 21 -57.21 -29.78 -27.94
CA ILE A 21 -57.18 -28.67 -28.89
C ILE A 21 -56.54 -27.43 -28.25
N ALA A 22 -56.95 -27.07 -27.03
CA ALA A 22 -56.38 -25.94 -26.30
C ALA A 22 -54.87 -26.09 -26.04
N ALA A 23 -54.40 -27.31 -25.71
CA ALA A 23 -52.98 -27.60 -25.53
C ALA A 23 -52.17 -27.45 -26.84
N LYS A 24 -52.76 -27.82 -27.98
CA LYS A 24 -52.10 -27.73 -29.29
C LYS A 24 -51.92 -26.28 -29.76
N ASP A 25 -52.91 -25.42 -29.47
CA ASP A 25 -52.83 -23.99 -29.79
C ASP A 25 -51.83 -23.24 -28.91
N HIS A 26 -51.73 -23.59 -27.61
CA HIS A 26 -50.70 -23.05 -26.73
C HIS A 26 -49.28 -23.43 -27.19
N ALA A 27 -49.06 -24.66 -27.63
CA ALA A 27 -47.77 -25.10 -28.16
C ALA A 27 -47.37 -24.36 -29.45
N LYS A 28 -48.35 -24.00 -30.30
CA LYS A 28 -48.11 -23.27 -31.56
C LYS A 28 -47.79 -21.80 -31.30
N ALA A 29 -48.44 -21.17 -30.32
CA ALA A 29 -48.16 -19.80 -29.90
C ALA A 29 -46.75 -19.65 -29.30
N SER A 30 -46.35 -20.57 -28.40
CA SER A 30 -45.01 -20.55 -27.78
C SER A 30 -43.88 -20.73 -28.80
N ARG A 31 -44.07 -21.58 -29.82
CA ARG A 31 -43.08 -21.73 -30.90
C ARG A 31 -42.91 -20.46 -31.73
N ARG A 32 -44.00 -19.73 -32.02
CA ARG A 32 -43.94 -18.45 -32.75
C ARG A 32 -43.23 -17.37 -31.94
N ALA A 33 -43.50 -17.27 -30.64
CA ALA A 33 -42.82 -16.34 -29.74
C ALA A 33 -41.31 -16.63 -29.65
N PHE A 34 -40.92 -17.90 -29.57
CA PHE A 34 -39.51 -18.30 -29.52
C PHE A 34 -38.75 -17.96 -30.80
N PHE A 35 -39.35 -18.18 -31.98
CA PHE A 35 -38.73 -17.82 -33.25
C PHE A 35 -38.62 -16.30 -33.45
N ALA A 36 -39.60 -15.51 -32.98
CA ALA A 36 -39.56 -14.05 -33.03
C ALA A 36 -38.47 -13.47 -32.11
N LEU A 37 -38.26 -14.05 -30.93
CA LEU A 37 -37.19 -13.62 -30.02
C LEU A 37 -35.81 -13.93 -30.60
N LYS A 38 -35.64 -15.12 -31.18
CA LYS A 38 -34.37 -15.57 -31.78
C LYS A 38 -33.96 -14.75 -33.00
N SER A 39 -34.92 -14.31 -33.82
CA SER A 39 -34.63 -13.46 -34.99
C SER A 39 -34.26 -12.03 -34.59
N SER A 40 -34.83 -11.50 -33.50
CA SER A 40 -34.48 -10.18 -32.94
C SER A 40 -33.06 -10.15 -32.35
N LEU A 41 -32.67 -11.17 -31.57
CA LEU A 41 -31.34 -11.28 -30.95
C LEU A 41 -30.18 -11.34 -31.97
N ASN A 42 -30.40 -11.96 -33.14
CA ASN A 42 -29.35 -12.09 -34.15
C ASN A 42 -29.11 -10.79 -34.93
N ARG A 43 -30.08 -9.85 -34.94
CA ARG A 43 -29.98 -8.56 -35.63
C ARG A 43 -29.14 -7.53 -34.86
N HIS A 44 -29.00 -7.70 -33.55
CA HIS A 44 -28.26 -6.78 -32.67
C HIS A 44 -26.90 -7.31 -32.17
N ARG A 45 -26.49 -8.49 -32.64
CA ARG A 45 -25.24 -9.16 -32.30
C ARG A 45 -23.94 -8.34 -32.49
N PRO A 46 -23.78 -7.49 -33.53
CA PRO A 46 -22.57 -6.66 -33.63
C PRO A 46 -22.55 -5.54 -32.58
N TYR A 47 -23.69 -4.92 -32.27
CA TYR A 47 -23.78 -3.85 -31.27
C TYR A 47 -23.50 -4.34 -29.84
N LEU A 48 -23.93 -5.57 -29.52
CA LEU A 48 -23.63 -6.21 -28.24
C LEU A 48 -22.12 -6.46 -28.04
N ARG A 49 -21.37 -6.72 -29.11
CA ARG A 49 -19.89 -6.89 -29.04
C ARG A 49 -19.17 -5.55 -28.80
N PHE A 50 -19.64 -4.47 -29.41
CA PHE A 50 -19.07 -3.14 -29.20
C PHE A 50 -19.40 -2.57 -27.80
N ALA A 51 -20.63 -2.81 -27.30
CA ALA A 51 -21.02 -2.38 -25.95
C ALA A 51 -20.20 -3.09 -24.85
N ALA A 52 -19.86 -4.37 -25.02
CA ALA A 52 -19.04 -5.10 -24.06
C ALA A 52 -17.60 -4.58 -23.96
N ILE A 53 -17.03 -4.08 -25.07
CA ILE A 53 -15.68 -3.50 -25.09
C ILE A 53 -15.66 -2.11 -24.42
N LEU A 54 -16.71 -1.31 -24.59
CA LEU A 54 -16.81 0.02 -23.96
C LEU A 54 -16.94 -0.04 -22.42
N ILE A 55 -17.51 -1.11 -21.88
CA ILE A 55 -17.70 -1.31 -20.43
C ILE A 55 -16.43 -1.81 -19.73
N LEU A 56 -15.45 -2.37 -20.47
CA LEU A 56 -14.19 -2.87 -19.90
C LEU A 56 -13.06 -1.83 -19.84
N LEU A 57 -13.18 -0.70 -20.56
CA LEU A 57 -12.20 0.37 -20.58
C LEU A 57 -11.97 1.14 -19.26
N PRO A 58 -12.94 1.30 -18.33
CA PRO A 58 -12.68 2.01 -17.07
C PRO A 58 -11.97 1.16 -15.99
N MET A 59 -11.63 -0.10 -16.27
CA MET A 59 -10.92 -0.96 -15.30
C MET A 59 -9.40 -0.76 -15.29
N PHE A 60 -8.85 -0.03 -16.27
CA PHE A 60 -7.46 0.43 -16.20
C PHE A 60 -7.36 1.70 -15.36
N ARG A 61 -7.69 1.59 -14.06
CA ARG A 61 -7.14 2.56 -13.12
C ARG A 61 -5.63 2.41 -13.18
N GLN A 62 -4.93 3.51 -13.48
CA GLN A 62 -3.50 3.59 -13.21
C GLN A 62 -3.32 3.16 -11.75
N ALA A 63 -2.61 2.05 -11.55
CA ALA A 63 -2.11 1.71 -10.23
C ALA A 63 -1.13 2.82 -9.88
N ASN A 64 -1.63 3.88 -9.23
CA ASN A 64 -0.79 4.85 -8.56
C ASN A 64 -0.08 4.04 -7.48
N ALA A 65 1.10 3.53 -7.80
CA ALA A 65 2.03 3.06 -6.80
C ALA A 65 2.28 4.27 -5.90
N GLN A 66 1.71 4.25 -4.70
CA GLN A 66 1.93 5.31 -3.73
C GLN A 66 3.43 5.30 -3.42
N GLU A 67 4.08 6.45 -3.58
CA GLU A 67 5.48 6.58 -3.22
C GLU A 67 5.62 6.43 -1.70
N VAL A 68 6.37 5.41 -1.30
CA VAL A 68 6.65 5.10 0.10
C VAL A 68 7.83 5.94 0.55
N ILE A 69 7.63 6.70 1.63
CA ILE A 69 8.70 7.47 2.25
C ILE A 69 9.57 6.53 3.08
N HIS A 70 10.87 6.54 2.80
CA HIS A 70 11.91 5.90 3.58
C HIS A 70 12.77 6.95 4.29
N ALA A 71 13.56 6.52 5.27
CA ALA A 71 14.47 7.40 5.98
C ALA A 71 15.92 6.89 5.99
N ARG A 72 16.87 7.81 5.89
CA ARG A 72 18.30 7.49 5.92
C ARG A 72 19.07 8.45 6.80
N ALA A 73 19.80 7.91 7.76
CA ALA A 73 20.69 8.68 8.63
C ALA A 73 22.09 8.83 8.03
N GLY A 74 22.68 10.01 8.18
CA GLY A 74 24.03 10.30 7.74
C GLY A 74 24.51 11.68 8.16
N GLN A 75 25.70 12.05 7.71
CA GLN A 75 26.25 13.40 7.85
C GLN A 75 26.08 14.15 6.54
N VAL A 76 25.58 15.39 6.58
CA VAL A 76 25.51 16.24 5.39
C VAL A 76 26.91 16.69 5.01
N VAL A 77 27.36 16.35 3.80
CA VAL A 77 28.68 16.75 3.29
C VAL A 77 28.60 17.84 2.23
N ALA A 78 27.44 18.00 1.60
CA ALA A 78 27.17 19.11 0.69
C ALA A 78 25.66 19.39 0.64
N ALA A 79 25.30 20.65 0.50
CA ALA A 79 23.95 21.11 0.17
C ALA A 79 24.06 22.13 -0.95
N ASN A 80 23.48 21.85 -2.12
CA ASN A 80 23.55 22.73 -3.28
C ASN A 80 22.14 23.17 -3.69
N THR A 81 21.82 24.41 -3.35
CA THR A 81 20.52 25.02 -3.67
C THR A 81 20.30 25.19 -5.17
N ALA A 82 21.35 25.48 -5.94
CA ALA A 82 21.24 25.70 -7.39
C ALA A 82 20.99 24.39 -8.15
N ALA A 83 21.71 23.33 -7.76
CA ALA A 83 21.53 21.99 -8.33
C ALA A 83 20.35 21.23 -7.69
N LYS A 84 19.74 21.77 -6.63
CA LYS A 84 18.73 21.12 -5.79
C LYS A 84 19.18 19.73 -5.34
N THR A 85 20.37 19.66 -4.76
CA THR A 85 20.92 18.40 -4.24
C THR A 85 21.33 18.50 -2.79
N LEU A 86 21.16 17.39 -2.07
CA LEU A 86 21.67 17.18 -0.72
C LEU A 86 22.52 15.91 -0.71
N THR A 87 23.77 16.01 -0.27
CA THR A 87 24.70 14.87 -0.22
C THR A 87 24.93 14.44 1.21
N LEU A 88 24.67 13.17 1.49
CA LEU A 88 24.92 12.53 2.78
C LEU A 88 26.07 11.55 2.69
N LYS A 89 26.99 11.60 3.66
CA LYS A 89 27.90 10.50 3.97
C LYS A 89 27.22 9.59 5.00
N VAL A 90 26.99 8.35 4.63
CA VAL A 90 26.34 7.36 5.50
C VAL A 90 27.36 6.54 6.30
N ALA A 91 26.88 5.74 7.23
CA ALA A 91 27.71 5.06 8.22
C ALA A 91 28.66 3.98 7.64
N ASP A 92 28.42 3.49 6.43
CA ASP A 92 29.34 2.59 5.71
C ASP A 92 30.47 3.34 4.97
N GLY A 93 30.46 4.68 5.04
CA GLY A 93 31.44 5.55 4.38
C GLY A 93 31.05 5.98 2.97
N SER A 94 30.03 5.36 2.36
CA SER A 94 29.52 5.76 1.05
C SER A 94 28.79 7.10 1.11
N THR A 95 28.62 7.71 -0.06
CA THR A 95 27.87 8.96 -0.23
C THR A 95 26.59 8.70 -1.01
N VAL A 96 25.49 9.29 -0.56
CA VAL A 96 24.20 9.28 -1.23
C VAL A 96 23.88 10.71 -1.63
N VAL A 97 23.54 10.91 -2.90
CA VAL A 97 23.05 12.21 -3.41
C VAL A 97 21.55 12.11 -3.53
N PHE A 98 20.85 13.03 -2.87
CA PHE A 98 19.43 13.22 -3.03
C PHE A 98 19.19 14.32 -4.06
N HIS A 99 18.39 14.00 -5.07
CA HIS A 99 18.03 14.91 -6.16
C HIS A 99 16.67 15.56 -5.92
N ASP A 100 16.37 16.56 -6.76
CA ASP A 100 15.04 17.15 -6.88
C ASP A 100 14.39 17.46 -5.54
N VAL A 101 15.17 18.02 -4.62
CA VAL A 101 14.75 18.31 -3.25
C VAL A 101 13.42 19.06 -3.29
N ALA A 102 12.33 18.32 -3.08
CA ALA A 102 11.02 18.70 -3.59
C ALA A 102 10.30 19.58 -2.56
N THR A 103 9.47 20.50 -3.05
CA THR A 103 8.35 20.99 -2.25
C THR A 103 7.34 19.84 -2.23
N PRO A 104 7.04 19.22 -1.07
CA PRO A 104 6.23 18.01 -1.05
C PRO A 104 4.85 18.27 -1.69
N GLU A 105 4.54 17.57 -2.78
CA GLU A 105 3.17 17.48 -3.28
C GLU A 105 2.30 16.68 -2.30
N PRO A 106 0.99 16.96 -2.22
CA PRO A 106 0.09 16.38 -1.23
C PRO A 106 -0.20 14.88 -1.40
N ALA A 107 0.36 14.20 -2.41
CA ALA A 107 0.08 12.80 -2.73
C ALA A 107 0.97 11.77 -2.00
N MET A 108 1.99 12.21 -1.26
CA MET A 108 2.89 11.31 -0.53
C MET A 108 2.30 10.84 0.80
N SER A 109 2.40 9.53 1.09
CA SER A 109 2.06 8.96 2.39
C SER A 109 3.15 9.27 3.42
N PHE A 110 3.28 10.54 3.79
CA PHE A 110 4.17 10.97 4.87
C PHE A 110 3.32 11.28 6.12
N ASP A 111 3.61 10.60 7.23
CA ASP A 111 2.95 10.86 8.51
C ASP A 111 3.02 12.35 8.86
N LYS A 112 1.85 12.95 9.11
CA LYS A 112 1.74 14.39 9.35
C LYS A 112 2.51 14.83 10.59
N ASP A 113 2.52 14.03 11.65
CA ASP A 113 3.16 14.41 12.91
C ASP A 113 4.67 14.34 12.80
N LEU A 114 5.20 13.42 11.99
CA LEU A 114 6.62 13.43 11.61
C LEU A 114 6.94 14.64 10.75
N ARG A 115 6.15 14.89 9.69
CA ARG A 115 6.39 16.02 8.78
C ARG A 115 6.44 17.35 9.52
N ASP A 116 5.52 17.60 10.45
CA ASP A 116 5.43 18.86 11.20
C ASP A 116 6.63 19.09 12.14
N LYS A 117 7.41 18.04 12.46
CA LYS A 117 8.65 18.12 13.28
C LYS A 117 9.93 18.20 12.44
N THR A 118 9.82 18.14 11.12
CA THR A 118 10.96 18.11 10.19
C THR A 118 11.14 19.43 9.46
N THR A 119 12.34 19.66 8.95
CA THR A 119 12.63 20.77 8.04
C THR A 119 12.42 20.29 6.61
N ALA A 120 11.73 21.08 5.79
CA ALA A 120 11.64 20.80 4.36
C ALA A 120 13.07 20.68 3.78
N ALA A 121 13.34 19.63 3.00
CA ALA A 121 14.71 19.37 2.58
C ALA A 121 15.31 20.54 1.77
N ALA A 122 14.48 21.29 1.05
CA ALA A 122 14.90 22.45 0.25
C ALA A 122 15.39 23.63 1.11
N ALA A 123 14.99 23.67 2.39
CA ALA A 123 15.37 24.70 3.35
C ALA A 123 16.53 24.27 4.27
N PHE A 124 17.06 23.05 4.10
CA PHE A 124 18.14 22.53 4.94
C PHE A 124 19.52 22.86 4.35
N HIS A 125 20.37 23.55 5.13
CA HIS A 125 21.66 24.05 4.65
C HIS A 125 22.85 23.76 5.57
N ASP A 126 22.64 23.06 6.69
CA ASP A 126 23.66 22.85 7.71
C ASP A 126 24.63 21.73 7.32
N VAL A 127 25.67 22.08 6.55
CA VAL A 127 26.75 21.16 6.20
C VAL A 127 27.53 20.74 7.45
N GLY A 128 27.83 19.45 7.57
CA GLY A 128 28.50 18.84 8.72
C GLY A 128 27.55 18.31 9.79
N ALA A 129 26.27 18.70 9.76
CA ALA A 129 25.26 18.19 10.67
C ALA A 129 24.96 16.71 10.40
N TYR A 130 24.69 15.96 11.47
CA TYR A 130 24.11 14.63 11.39
C TYR A 130 22.60 14.75 11.29
N VAL A 131 22.01 14.02 10.35
CA VAL A 131 20.59 14.17 10.01
C VAL A 131 19.96 12.82 9.67
N VAL A 132 18.64 12.78 9.73
CA VAL A 132 17.79 11.77 9.10
C VAL A 132 17.08 12.43 7.92
N VAL A 133 17.33 11.94 6.70
CA VAL A 133 16.67 12.41 5.49
C VAL A 133 15.49 11.49 5.17
N PHE A 134 14.32 12.08 5.01
CA PHE A 134 13.12 11.41 4.51
C PHE A 134 13.08 11.53 2.99
N TYR A 135 12.95 10.42 2.29
CA TYR A 135 13.06 10.37 0.83
C TYR A 135 12.16 9.31 0.21
N PHE A 136 11.93 9.40 -1.09
CA PHE A 136 11.33 8.34 -1.90
C PHE A 136 12.16 8.11 -3.16
N GLY A 137 11.81 7.07 -3.93
CA GLY A 137 12.50 6.72 -5.16
C GLY A 137 13.66 5.74 -4.94
N PHE A 138 13.93 4.94 -5.96
CA PHE A 138 15.03 3.97 -5.99
C PHE A 138 16.06 4.42 -7.03
N GLY A 139 17.36 4.38 -6.68
CA GLY A 139 18.45 4.80 -7.56
C GLY A 139 18.80 6.27 -7.44
N GLU A 140 17.87 7.15 -7.83
CA GLU A 140 17.99 8.61 -7.68
C GLU A 140 16.97 9.09 -6.63
N PRO A 141 17.32 9.03 -5.33
CA PRO A 141 16.36 9.30 -4.27
C PRO A 141 16.02 10.79 -4.20
N THR A 142 14.76 11.10 -4.01
CA THR A 142 14.26 12.48 -3.85
C THR A 142 14.05 12.79 -2.38
N ALA A 143 14.78 13.80 -1.86
CA ALA A 143 14.62 14.22 -0.47
C ALA A 143 13.37 15.09 -0.30
N VAL A 144 12.58 14.77 0.72
CA VAL A 144 11.34 15.45 1.07
C VAL A 144 11.53 16.34 2.30
N ALA A 145 12.13 15.76 3.34
CA ALA A 145 12.32 16.43 4.61
C ALA A 145 13.59 15.94 5.31
N VAL A 146 14.03 16.69 6.31
CA VAL A 146 15.24 16.44 7.08
C VAL A 146 14.93 16.67 8.55
N GLU A 147 15.31 15.71 9.40
CA GLU A 147 15.39 15.89 10.85
C GLU A 147 16.86 15.99 11.28
N SER A 148 17.21 17.05 12.01
CA SER A 148 18.57 17.24 12.49
C SER A 148 18.81 16.46 13.78
N MET A 149 19.89 15.68 13.81
CA MET A 149 20.43 15.03 15.02
C MET A 149 21.51 15.87 15.71
N GLY A 150 21.87 17.03 15.14
CA GLY A 150 22.89 17.94 15.65
C GLY A 150 24.28 17.77 15.01
N ALA A 151 25.27 18.51 15.50
CA ALA A 151 26.62 18.52 14.95
C ALA A 151 27.51 17.37 15.45
N THR A 152 27.13 16.74 16.57
CA THR A 152 27.93 15.67 17.19
C THR A 152 27.59 14.32 16.56
N PRO A 153 28.59 13.48 16.25
CA PRO A 153 28.34 12.14 15.71
C PRO A 153 27.39 11.35 16.62
N PRO A 154 26.27 10.81 16.11
CA PRO A 154 25.35 10.03 16.92
C PRO A 154 26.01 8.70 17.31
N LYS A 155 25.63 8.20 18.50
CA LYS A 155 25.94 6.84 18.91
C LYS A 155 25.18 5.88 18.00
N ARG A 156 25.92 5.08 17.24
CA ARG A 156 25.37 4.02 16.40
C ARG A 156 25.41 2.68 17.13
N THR A 157 24.32 1.93 17.08
CA THR A 157 24.24 0.55 17.58
C THR A 157 23.58 -0.31 16.53
N ALA A 158 24.23 -1.39 16.11
CA ALA A 158 23.69 -2.32 15.13
C ALA A 158 23.84 -3.76 15.59
N GLY A 159 22.81 -4.57 15.40
CA GLY A 159 22.79 -5.95 15.89
C GLY A 159 21.46 -6.64 15.67
N SER A 160 21.37 -7.89 16.14
CA SER A 160 20.13 -8.67 16.08
C SER A 160 19.30 -8.50 17.35
N VAL A 161 17.98 -8.40 17.20
CA VAL A 161 17.06 -8.24 18.33
C VAL A 161 17.03 -9.50 19.18
N THR A 162 17.34 -9.38 20.46
CA THR A 162 17.23 -10.48 21.43
C THR A 162 15.93 -10.44 22.22
N SER A 163 15.48 -9.22 22.57
CA SER A 163 14.21 -8.97 23.23
C SER A 163 13.73 -7.54 23.00
N PHE A 164 12.42 -7.33 23.16
CA PHE A 164 11.80 -6.01 23.18
C PHE A 164 10.74 -5.97 24.29
N ASP A 165 10.98 -5.15 25.31
CA ASP A 165 10.00 -4.88 26.35
C ASP A 165 9.07 -3.74 25.91
N ARG A 166 7.81 -4.07 25.64
CA ARG A 166 6.79 -3.11 25.20
C ARG A 166 6.37 -2.14 26.28
N HIS A 167 6.44 -2.52 27.55
CA HIS A 167 6.04 -1.63 28.64
C HIS A 167 7.11 -0.58 28.92
N GLN A 168 8.37 -0.95 28.74
CA GLN A 168 9.52 -0.06 28.94
C GLN A 168 10.03 0.57 27.65
N HIS A 169 9.43 0.21 26.49
CA HIS A 169 9.94 0.58 25.17
C HIS A 169 11.43 0.26 24.98
N LEU A 170 11.87 -0.87 25.54
CA LEU A 170 13.29 -1.19 25.68
C LEU A 170 13.68 -2.31 24.71
N LEU A 171 14.45 -1.95 23.70
CA LEU A 171 15.04 -2.84 22.72
C LEU A 171 16.39 -3.35 23.20
N THR A 172 16.58 -4.67 23.19
CA THR A 172 17.89 -5.28 23.43
C THR A 172 18.42 -5.88 22.13
N LEU A 173 19.62 -5.45 21.75
CA LEU A 173 20.33 -5.88 20.56
C LEU A 173 21.56 -6.68 20.96
N ASN A 174 21.78 -7.85 20.35
CA ASN A 174 23.07 -8.50 20.37
C ASN A 174 23.94 -7.90 19.28
N THR A 175 24.98 -7.18 19.69
CA THR A 175 25.95 -6.56 18.81
C THR A 175 27.18 -7.44 18.70
N GLU A 176 27.79 -7.51 17.51
CA GLU A 176 28.99 -8.34 17.28
C GLU A 176 30.20 -7.88 18.10
N SER A 177 30.29 -6.59 18.41
CA SER A 177 31.45 -5.98 19.05
C SER A 177 31.31 -5.75 20.56
N MET A 178 30.09 -5.49 21.06
CA MET A 178 29.86 -5.03 22.44
C MET A 178 28.85 -5.90 23.21
N GLY A 179 28.51 -7.07 22.67
CA GLY A 179 27.51 -7.97 23.27
C GLY A 179 26.11 -7.33 23.31
N SER A 180 25.36 -7.60 24.38
CA SER A 180 23.99 -7.09 24.54
C SER A 180 23.97 -5.60 24.86
N GLN A 181 23.35 -4.81 23.98
CA GLN A 181 23.14 -3.37 24.12
C GLN A 181 21.65 -3.07 24.26
N LYS A 182 21.32 -2.11 25.13
CA LYS A 182 19.95 -1.66 25.37
C LYS A 182 19.74 -0.30 24.72
N VAL A 183 18.60 -0.14 24.06
CA VAL A 183 18.18 1.08 23.36
C VAL A 183 16.72 1.33 23.71
N VAL A 184 16.38 2.55 24.09
CA VAL A 184 15.00 2.97 24.34
C VAL A 184 14.40 3.51 23.04
N VAL A 185 13.23 3.00 22.66
CA VAL A 185 12.49 3.36 21.45
C VAL A 185 11.24 4.14 21.86
N SER A 186 11.42 5.44 22.11
CA SER A 186 10.35 6.36 22.53
C SER A 186 9.39 6.69 21.39
N ASP A 187 8.24 7.30 21.71
CA ASP A 187 7.25 7.73 20.70
C ASP A 187 7.80 8.72 19.65
N ASP A 188 8.85 9.48 20.00
CA ASP A 188 9.56 10.39 19.09
C ASP A 188 10.63 9.68 18.24
N THR A 189 10.86 8.38 18.43
CA THR A 189 11.83 7.64 17.63
C THR A 189 11.26 7.41 16.23
N ILE A 190 11.99 7.89 15.21
CA ILE A 190 11.69 7.63 13.81
C ILE A 190 12.05 6.19 13.48
N LEU A 191 11.13 5.46 12.83
CA LEU A 191 11.38 4.10 12.37
C LEU A 191 11.24 3.97 10.86
N ASP A 192 12.26 3.45 10.21
CA ASP A 192 12.25 3.09 8.79
C ASP A 192 12.07 1.57 8.64
N THR A 193 10.95 1.17 8.03
CA THR A 193 10.61 -0.22 7.73
C THR A 193 10.48 -0.45 6.23
N PRO A 194 10.40 -1.70 5.75
CA PRO A 194 10.12 -1.99 4.34
C PRO A 194 8.84 -1.34 3.82
N GLU A 195 7.87 -1.09 4.70
CA GLU A 195 6.60 -0.44 4.42
C GLU A 195 6.66 1.09 4.50
N GLY A 196 7.84 1.64 4.84
CA GLY A 196 8.11 3.06 4.95
C GLY A 196 8.34 3.53 6.38
N VAL A 197 8.33 4.85 6.53
CA VAL A 197 8.55 5.50 7.82
C VAL A 197 7.30 5.45 8.69
N VAL A 198 7.45 4.95 9.90
CA VAL A 198 6.37 4.80 10.89
C VAL A 198 6.78 5.34 12.26
N LYS A 199 5.79 5.56 13.12
CA LYS A 199 5.99 5.88 14.53
C LYS A 199 6.37 4.65 15.35
N ALA A 200 7.11 4.88 16.43
CA ALA A 200 7.52 3.87 17.39
C ALA A 200 6.38 3.10 18.07
N SER A 201 5.24 3.73 18.32
CA SER A 201 4.08 3.08 18.93
C SER A 201 3.60 1.84 18.16
N ASN A 202 3.85 1.79 16.85
CA ASN A 202 3.41 0.70 15.98
C ASN A 202 4.50 -0.37 15.79
N PHE A 203 5.69 -0.16 16.33
CA PHE A 203 6.84 -1.00 16.06
C PHE A 203 6.90 -2.23 16.95
N HIS A 204 6.99 -3.39 16.31
CA HIS A 204 7.03 -4.69 16.96
C HIS A 204 8.16 -5.52 16.36
N PRO A 205 9.42 -5.27 16.77
CA PRO A 205 10.56 -5.97 16.19
C PRO A 205 10.51 -7.46 16.54
N GLY A 206 10.75 -8.29 15.54
CA GLY A 206 10.87 -9.73 15.72
C GLY A 206 12.23 -10.09 16.33
N LYS A 207 12.27 -11.13 17.18
CA LYS A 207 13.53 -11.71 17.64
C LYS A 207 14.36 -12.18 16.44
N GLY A 208 15.65 -11.85 16.44
CA GLY A 208 16.58 -12.15 15.34
C GLY A 208 16.60 -11.10 14.22
N GLN A 209 15.66 -10.15 14.21
CA GLN A 209 15.66 -9.06 13.23
C GLN A 209 16.92 -8.20 13.39
N HIS A 210 17.56 -7.82 12.29
CA HIS A 210 18.72 -6.95 12.33
C HIS A 210 18.29 -5.49 12.24
N LEU A 211 18.70 -4.70 13.23
CA LEU A 211 18.37 -3.28 13.32
C LEU A 211 19.64 -2.44 13.44
N ARG A 212 19.55 -1.21 12.94
CA ARG A 212 20.49 -0.12 13.19
C ARG A 212 19.77 0.99 13.95
N CYS A 213 20.35 1.42 15.06
CA CYS A 213 19.84 2.47 15.94
C CYS A 213 20.84 3.62 15.99
N PHE A 214 20.33 4.83 16.02
CA PHE A 214 21.08 6.07 16.19
C PHE A 214 20.51 6.82 17.38
N ALA A 215 21.36 7.12 18.36
CA ALA A 215 21.03 7.88 19.55
C ALA A 215 22.00 9.05 19.70
N LYS A 216 21.65 10.02 20.56
CA LYS A 216 22.65 11.00 21.00
C LYS A 216 23.80 10.28 21.73
N PRO A 217 25.05 10.78 21.69
CA PRO A 217 26.21 10.15 22.32
C PRO A 217 25.97 9.67 23.76
N ASP A 218 25.32 10.51 24.56
CA ASP A 218 25.12 10.28 25.99
C ASP A 218 23.69 9.78 26.33
N SER A 219 22.94 9.31 25.32
CA SER A 219 21.56 8.87 25.49
C SER A 219 21.37 7.42 25.09
N GLN A 220 20.43 6.75 25.76
CA GLN A 220 19.90 5.46 25.33
C GLN A 220 18.66 5.60 24.44
N ASN A 221 18.06 6.80 24.39
CA ASN A 221 16.89 7.06 23.55
C ASN A 221 17.32 7.16 22.09
N ALA A 222 16.81 6.26 21.26
CA ALA A 222 17.00 6.31 19.83
C ALA A 222 16.27 7.50 19.23
N LEU A 223 16.97 8.26 18.40
CA LEU A 223 16.39 9.24 17.49
C LEU A 223 15.84 8.54 16.25
N PHE A 224 16.58 7.54 15.76
CA PHE A 224 16.26 6.82 14.54
C PHE A 224 16.59 5.34 14.66
N VAL A 225 15.69 4.49 14.18
CA VAL A 225 15.85 3.05 14.08
C VAL A 225 15.49 2.62 12.66
N ALA A 226 16.28 1.75 12.06
CA ALA A 226 15.97 1.20 10.76
C ALA A 226 16.31 -0.28 10.68
N ILE A 227 15.58 -0.98 9.81
CA ILE A 227 15.83 -2.38 9.51
C ILE A 227 17.02 -2.47 8.54
N ASN A 228 17.96 -3.39 8.83
CA ASN A 228 19.08 -3.70 7.96
C ASN A 228 18.68 -4.67 6.84
#